data_AF-K0CDG1-F1
#
_entry.id   AF-K0CDG1-F1
#
_cell.length_a   1.000
_cell.length_b   1.000
_cell.length_c   1.000
_cell.angle_alpha   90.00
_cell.angle_beta   90.00
_cell.angle_gamma   90.00
#
_symmetry.space_group_name_H-M   'P 1'
#
loop_
_entity.id
_entity.type
_entity.pdbx_description
1 polymer ?
#
loop_
_entity_poly.entity_id
_entity_poly.type
_entity_poly.pdbx_seq_one_letter_code
_entity_poly.pdbx_strand_id
1 'polypeptide(L)'
;MSDTVETQTVQAGYFGKLPSRGDFVRSSDQHRLMSLLDRWAASSLDQFSHNPDWKTLYDQAPWLHFAFLGSRSQLAIAGHMLPSSDASQRRYPFLSALRLQVADTAGFIARSPLALFPVWRELATESSRAVHSTDPASELAELGQRNFTVEIQPQTYEGRFQQLLEQETLAGLEKSMHRAGHPMVALKRSLPALGLLLQPLMSQQQVSIDKGLILPLPAEAQAQALTATWWLDMLTGFVRRGDFELAVLIRGGEVPAMIIGFNGADHQILRSVWDPNVAESHLIAVQDADWVEDYMAMNVSLNRLASYIDRGDLSLGSARRFFMETFLGGEI
;
A
#
# COMPACT_ATOMS: atom_id res chain seq x y z
N MET A 1 -20.58 11.16 -26.16
CA MET A 1 -19.13 11.39 -26.23
C MET A 1 -18.87 12.72 -25.57
N SER A 2 -18.63 12.70 -24.27
CA SER A 2 -18.01 13.81 -23.55
C SER A 2 -16.68 13.26 -23.08
N ASP A 3 -15.60 13.69 -23.72
CA ASP A 3 -14.26 13.57 -23.17
C ASP A 3 -14.29 14.29 -21.82
N THR A 4 -14.02 13.57 -20.74
CA THR A 4 -13.74 14.22 -19.47
C THR A 4 -12.55 13.49 -18.90
N VAL A 5 -11.37 13.97 -19.29
CA VAL A 5 -10.12 13.59 -18.64
C VAL A 5 -10.25 14.06 -17.20
N GLU A 6 -10.42 13.16 -16.23
CA GLU A 6 -10.42 13.55 -14.81
C GLU A 6 -8.99 13.53 -14.27
N THR A 7 -8.10 14.28 -14.91
CA THR A 7 -6.83 14.67 -14.31
C THR A 7 -7.12 15.63 -13.16
N GLN A 8 -6.59 15.34 -11.97
CA GLN A 8 -6.68 16.26 -10.83
C GLN A 8 -5.35 16.93 -10.59
N THR A 9 -5.39 18.26 -10.50
CA THR A 9 -4.27 19.07 -10.01
C THR A 9 -4.55 19.45 -8.57
N VAL A 10 -3.72 18.96 -7.65
CA VAL A 10 -3.89 19.15 -6.21
C VAL A 10 -2.59 19.61 -5.55
N GLN A 11 -2.71 20.36 -4.46
CA GLN A 11 -1.56 20.74 -3.62
C GLN A 11 -1.44 19.80 -2.43
N ALA A 12 -0.20 19.55 -2.01
CA ALA A 12 0.09 18.74 -0.82
C ALA A 12 0.03 19.59 0.45
N GLY A 13 -0.46 18.99 1.53
CA GLY A 13 -0.18 19.45 2.88
C GLY A 13 1.04 18.74 3.45
N TYR A 14 1.69 19.36 4.43
CA TYR A 14 2.75 18.70 5.21
C TYR A 14 2.61 19.00 6.69
N PHE A 15 3.10 18.08 7.52
CA PHE A 15 3.14 18.21 8.96
C PHE A 15 4.23 17.32 9.55
N GLY A 16 4.95 17.80 10.55
CA GLY A 16 5.87 16.95 11.32
C GLY A 16 7.08 17.71 11.86
N LYS A 17 8.14 16.97 12.13
CA LYS A 17 9.40 17.53 12.66
C LYS A 17 10.50 17.49 11.61
N LEU A 18 11.37 18.49 11.68
CA LEU A 18 12.59 18.57 10.88
C LEU A 18 13.80 18.79 11.80
N PRO A 19 14.95 18.17 11.54
CA PRO A 19 16.14 18.30 12.37
C PRO A 19 16.61 19.75 12.57
N SER A 20 16.35 20.63 11.60
CA SER A 20 16.72 22.05 11.60
C SER A 20 15.73 22.98 12.32
N ARG A 21 14.61 22.46 12.85
CA ARG A 21 13.56 23.26 13.51
C ARG A 21 13.30 22.74 14.92
N GLY A 22 13.02 23.64 15.87
CA GLY A 22 12.70 23.30 17.26
C GLY A 22 11.25 22.85 17.48
N ASP A 23 10.34 23.35 16.64
CA ASP A 23 8.91 23.09 16.70
C ASP A 23 8.41 22.35 15.45
N PHE A 24 7.15 21.91 15.50
CA PHE A 24 6.47 21.34 14.35
C PHE A 24 6.39 22.34 13.19
N VAL A 25 6.66 21.84 11.99
CA VAL A 25 6.36 22.54 10.74
C VAL A 25 5.02 22.06 10.19
N ARG A 26 4.28 22.96 9.56
CA ARG A 26 2.98 22.64 8.96
C ARG A 26 2.66 23.56 7.80
N SER A 27 1.96 23.03 6.80
CA SER A 27 1.39 23.85 5.74
C SER A 27 0.23 24.72 6.27
N SER A 28 0.06 25.90 5.68
CA SER A 28 -1.11 26.77 5.89
C SER A 28 -2.40 26.17 5.35
N ASP A 29 -2.28 25.34 4.31
CA ASP A 29 -3.41 24.72 3.64
C ASP A 29 -3.56 23.25 4.08
N GLN A 30 -4.68 22.62 3.75
CA GLN A 30 -4.97 21.21 4.07
C GLN A 30 -5.00 20.88 5.58
N HIS A 31 -5.31 21.84 6.46
CA HIS A 31 -5.33 21.64 7.91
C HIS A 31 -6.14 20.43 8.41
N ARG A 32 -7.33 20.18 7.82
CA ARG A 32 -8.17 19.03 8.20
C ARG A 32 -7.50 17.71 7.87
N LEU A 33 -6.86 17.62 6.70
CA LEU A 33 -6.12 16.43 6.26
C LEU A 33 -4.93 16.20 7.19
N MET A 34 -4.11 17.23 7.43
CA MET A 34 -2.94 17.11 8.30
C MET A 34 -3.33 16.76 9.74
N SER A 35 -4.44 17.28 10.25
CA SER A 35 -4.94 16.92 11.60
C SER A 35 -5.39 15.47 11.70
N LEU A 36 -5.92 14.88 10.61
CA LEU A 36 -6.27 13.46 10.57
C LEU A 36 -5.01 12.60 10.62
N LEU A 37 -4.02 12.94 9.80
CA LEU A 37 -2.76 12.19 9.71
C LEU A 37 -1.90 12.35 10.97
N ASP A 38 -1.93 13.51 11.62
CA ASP A 38 -1.29 13.72 12.93
C ASP A 38 -1.88 12.77 13.98
N ARG A 39 -3.22 12.66 14.08
CA ARG A 39 -3.84 11.71 15.01
C ARG A 39 -3.44 10.27 14.72
N TRP A 40 -3.37 9.89 13.45
CA TRP A 40 -2.96 8.55 13.03
C TRP A 40 -1.50 8.25 13.44
N ALA A 41 -0.57 9.16 13.14
CA ALA A 41 0.84 9.02 13.48
C ALA A 41 1.09 9.09 15.00
N ALA A 42 0.45 10.04 15.70
CA ALA A 42 0.58 10.22 17.14
C ALA A 42 0.05 9.02 17.91
N SER A 43 -1.11 8.45 17.52
CA SER A 43 -1.68 7.26 18.17
C SER A 43 -0.78 6.03 17.99
N SER A 44 -0.18 5.87 16.80
CA SER A 44 0.79 4.82 16.54
C SER A 44 2.06 4.98 17.39
N LEU A 45 2.62 6.20 17.43
CA LEU A 45 3.82 6.51 18.22
C LEU A 45 3.61 6.36 19.72
N ASP A 46 2.46 6.78 20.24
CA ASP A 46 2.13 6.65 21.67
C ASP A 46 2.20 5.18 22.10
N GLN A 47 1.54 4.30 21.36
CA GLN A 47 1.59 2.86 21.62
C GLN A 47 2.98 2.27 21.37
N PHE A 48 3.65 2.68 20.30
CA PHE A 48 4.99 2.21 19.98
C PHE A 48 6.01 2.58 21.07
N SER A 49 5.83 3.73 21.73
CA SER A 49 6.73 4.19 22.80
C SER A 49 6.75 3.30 24.05
N HIS A 50 5.79 2.37 24.17
CA HIS A 50 5.78 1.34 25.21
C HIS A 50 6.77 0.20 24.93
N ASN A 51 7.25 0.05 23.69
CA ASN A 51 8.32 -0.88 23.35
C ASN A 51 9.67 -0.30 23.86
N PRO A 52 10.46 -1.00 24.70
CA PRO A 52 11.72 -0.48 25.23
C PRO A 52 12.71 -0.02 24.15
N ASP A 53 12.69 -0.66 22.98
CA ASP A 53 13.62 -0.41 21.87
C ASP A 53 13.06 0.58 20.83
N TRP A 54 11.90 1.21 21.10
CA TRP A 54 11.17 2.01 20.11
C TRP A 54 12.01 3.09 19.45
N LYS A 55 12.96 3.70 20.17
CA LYS A 55 13.82 4.76 19.62
C LYS A 55 14.73 4.23 18.53
N THR A 56 15.40 3.11 18.78
CA THR A 56 16.30 2.46 17.82
C THR A 56 15.52 1.96 16.62
N LEU A 57 14.38 1.31 16.87
CA LEU A 57 13.51 0.81 15.81
C LEU A 57 12.94 1.94 14.95
N TYR A 58 12.52 3.05 15.57
CA TYR A 58 12.05 4.24 14.86
C TYR A 58 13.15 4.87 13.99
N ASP A 59 14.36 5.03 14.52
CA ASP A 59 15.48 5.64 13.78
C ASP A 59 15.92 4.79 12.58
N GLN A 60 15.68 3.48 12.63
CA GLN A 60 15.97 2.53 11.55
C GLN A 60 14.76 2.26 10.64
N ALA A 61 13.59 2.80 10.97
CA ALA A 61 12.39 2.53 10.24
C ALA A 61 12.50 3.03 8.79
N PRO A 62 11.93 2.29 7.82
CA PRO A 62 11.91 2.75 6.45
C PRO A 62 10.97 3.95 6.30
N TRP A 63 11.17 4.71 5.22
CA TRP A 63 10.12 5.59 4.72
C TRP A 63 8.91 4.77 4.24
N LEU A 64 7.77 5.44 4.13
CA LEU A 64 6.49 4.84 3.83
C LEU A 64 5.71 5.69 2.82
N HIS A 65 5.33 5.10 1.70
CA HIS A 65 4.20 5.60 0.93
C HIS A 65 2.91 5.05 1.50
N PHE A 66 1.87 5.87 1.58
CA PHE A 66 0.57 5.44 2.07
C PHE A 66 -0.55 5.95 1.19
N ALA A 67 -1.66 5.21 1.17
CA ALA A 67 -2.95 5.68 0.70
C ALA A 67 -4.08 5.13 1.56
N PHE A 68 -5.12 5.95 1.75
CA PHE A 68 -6.40 5.53 2.34
C PHE A 68 -7.47 5.58 1.26
N LEU A 69 -8.08 4.44 0.97
CA LEU A 69 -8.96 4.23 -0.18
C LEU A 69 -10.25 3.55 0.26
N GLY A 70 -11.39 4.23 0.18
CA GLY A 70 -12.67 3.63 0.53
C GLY A 70 -13.35 2.96 -0.66
N SER A 71 -13.93 1.77 -0.46
CA SER A 71 -14.74 1.12 -1.50
C SER A 71 -16.02 1.91 -1.80
N ARG A 72 -16.54 2.67 -0.82
CA ARG A 72 -17.74 3.52 -0.94
C ARG A 72 -17.49 5.01 -0.69
N SER A 73 -16.26 5.37 -0.37
CA SER A 73 -15.86 6.77 -0.19
C SER A 73 -15.15 7.26 -1.44
N GLN A 74 -15.68 8.32 -2.04
CA GLN A 74 -15.00 9.00 -3.15
C GLN A 74 -13.79 9.81 -2.67
N LEU A 75 -13.56 9.92 -1.37
CA LEU A 75 -12.38 10.58 -0.84
C LEU A 75 -11.23 9.58 -0.76
N ALA A 76 -10.15 9.87 -1.49
CA ALA A 76 -8.88 9.16 -1.34
C ALA A 76 -7.82 10.10 -0.76
N ILE A 77 -6.96 9.54 0.08
CA ILE A 77 -5.78 10.24 0.63
C ILE A 77 -4.57 9.47 0.16
N ALA A 78 -3.53 10.17 -0.28
CA ALA A 78 -2.24 9.57 -0.63
C ALA A 78 -1.11 10.44 -0.12
N GLY A 79 -0.04 9.83 0.39
CA GLY A 79 1.07 10.58 0.95
C GLY A 79 2.35 9.79 1.11
N HIS A 80 3.33 10.47 1.67
CA HIS A 80 4.62 9.95 2.03
C HIS A 80 4.95 10.33 3.47
N MET A 81 5.62 9.43 4.17
CA MET A 81 6.06 9.58 5.54
C MET A 81 7.50 9.08 5.66
N LEU A 82 8.32 9.78 6.41
CA LEU A 82 9.65 9.33 6.78
C LEU A 82 9.95 9.62 8.26
N PRO A 83 10.71 8.75 8.94
CA PRO A 83 11.17 9.03 10.29
C PRO A 83 11.98 10.33 10.34
N SER A 84 11.71 11.13 11.36
CA SER A 84 12.38 12.41 11.61
C SER A 84 12.39 12.76 13.10
N SER A 85 13.11 13.82 13.45
CA SER A 85 13.19 14.41 14.78
C SER A 85 13.33 15.93 14.68
N ASP A 86 13.06 16.66 15.76
CA ASP A 86 13.40 18.09 15.83
C ASP A 86 14.86 18.33 16.25
N ALA A 87 15.26 19.60 16.32
CA ALA A 87 16.57 20.03 16.81
C ALA A 87 16.89 19.56 18.24
N SER A 88 15.87 19.23 19.04
CA SER A 88 15.99 18.67 20.39
C SER A 88 15.94 17.13 20.40
N GLN A 89 16.02 16.48 19.24
CA GLN A 89 16.00 15.02 19.07
C GLN A 89 14.71 14.34 19.54
N ARG A 90 13.60 15.10 19.65
CA ARG A 90 12.28 14.52 19.92
C ARG A 90 11.76 13.93 18.62
N ARG A 91 11.62 12.61 18.57
CA ARG A 91 11.17 11.83 17.40
C ARG A 91 9.71 12.09 17.08
N TYR A 92 9.44 12.41 15.83
CA TYR A 92 8.10 12.45 15.24
C TYR A 92 8.26 12.52 13.71
N PRO A 93 7.49 11.74 12.92
CA PRO A 93 7.74 11.63 11.49
C PRO A 93 7.44 12.95 10.76
N PHE A 94 8.03 13.13 9.59
CA PHE A 94 7.58 14.14 8.65
C PHE A 94 6.61 13.50 7.67
N LEU A 95 5.43 14.10 7.49
CA LEU A 95 4.39 13.63 6.58
C LEU A 95 4.13 14.69 5.51
N SER A 96 3.91 14.22 4.28
CA SER A 96 3.32 15.02 3.20
C SER A 96 2.21 14.22 2.54
N ALA A 97 1.08 14.85 2.25
CA ALA A 97 -0.06 14.16 1.66
C ALA A 97 -0.96 15.07 0.85
N LEU A 98 -1.69 14.46 -0.07
CA LEU A 98 -2.71 15.08 -0.87
C LEU A 98 -4.04 14.34 -0.71
N ARG A 99 -5.10 14.97 -1.21
CA ARG A 99 -6.47 14.47 -1.17
C ARG A 99 -7.04 14.48 -2.57
N LEU A 100 -7.62 13.36 -2.98
CA LEU A 100 -8.18 13.13 -4.31
C LEU A 100 -9.67 12.85 -4.21
N GLN A 101 -10.42 13.26 -5.22
CA GLN A 101 -11.84 12.95 -5.36
C GLN A 101 -12.05 11.91 -6.45
N VAL A 102 -12.30 10.67 -6.10
CA VAL A 102 -12.33 9.52 -7.00
C VAL A 102 -13.76 9.06 -7.23
N ALA A 103 -14.26 9.15 -8.46
CA ALA A 103 -15.62 8.72 -8.80
C ALA A 103 -15.75 7.18 -8.86
N ASP A 104 -14.87 6.51 -9.60
CA ASP A 104 -14.78 5.05 -9.67
C ASP A 104 -13.84 4.52 -8.57
N THR A 105 -14.39 4.37 -7.36
CA THR A 105 -13.63 3.96 -6.17
C THR A 105 -13.01 2.59 -6.33
N ALA A 106 -13.76 1.61 -6.83
CA ALA A 106 -13.28 0.23 -6.98
C ALA A 106 -12.21 0.12 -8.07
N GLY A 107 -12.44 0.72 -9.24
CA GLY A 107 -11.45 0.73 -10.31
C GLY A 107 -10.17 1.47 -9.88
N PHE A 108 -10.31 2.57 -9.15
CA PHE A 108 -9.15 3.30 -8.64
C PHE A 108 -8.38 2.51 -7.58
N ILE A 109 -9.04 1.81 -6.65
CA ILE A 109 -8.34 0.91 -5.71
C ILE A 109 -7.43 -0.06 -6.48
N ALA A 110 -7.98 -0.72 -7.50
CA ALA A 110 -7.26 -1.70 -8.32
C ALA A 110 -6.10 -1.13 -9.14
N ARG A 111 -6.09 0.18 -9.42
CA ARG A 111 -5.04 0.87 -10.22
C ARG A 111 -4.23 1.89 -9.41
N SER A 112 -4.54 2.06 -8.14
CA SER A 112 -3.99 3.12 -7.29
C SER A 112 -2.46 3.09 -7.19
N PRO A 113 -1.75 1.95 -7.17
CA PRO A 113 -0.30 1.99 -7.06
C PRO A 113 0.35 2.57 -8.31
N LEU A 114 -0.16 2.26 -9.51
CA LEU A 114 0.26 2.91 -10.75
C LEU A 114 -0.12 4.39 -10.80
N ALA A 115 -1.30 4.73 -10.31
CA ALA A 115 -1.78 6.11 -10.33
C ALA A 115 -1.01 7.03 -9.39
N LEU A 116 -0.68 6.52 -8.20
CA LEU A 116 -0.02 7.26 -7.15
C LEU A 116 1.50 7.20 -7.25
N PHE A 117 2.08 6.26 -8.01
CA PHE A 117 3.54 6.09 -8.13
C PHE A 117 4.31 7.38 -8.47
N PRO A 118 3.91 8.18 -9.49
CA PRO A 118 4.64 9.42 -9.81
C PRO A 118 4.60 10.41 -8.64
N VAL A 119 3.41 10.63 -8.07
CA VAL A 119 3.20 11.54 -6.95
C VAL A 119 3.98 11.10 -5.72
N TRP A 120 3.93 9.82 -5.37
CA TRP A 120 4.66 9.26 -4.25
C TRP A 120 6.16 9.51 -4.37
N ARG A 121 6.74 9.30 -5.55
CA ARG A 121 8.16 9.60 -5.80
C ARG A 121 8.50 11.07 -5.66
N GLU A 122 7.63 11.95 -6.15
CA GLU A 122 7.80 13.39 -5.98
C GLU A 122 7.70 13.79 -4.50
N LEU A 123 6.66 13.37 -3.79
CA LEU A 123 6.50 13.62 -2.35
C LEU A 123 7.69 13.10 -1.54
N ALA A 124 8.22 11.91 -1.85
CA ALA A 124 9.43 11.39 -1.22
C ALA A 124 10.65 12.27 -1.45
N THR A 125 10.85 12.70 -2.70
CA THR A 125 11.97 13.57 -3.07
C THR A 125 11.89 14.89 -2.30
N GLU A 126 10.74 15.55 -2.35
CA GLU A 126 10.50 16.83 -1.70
C GLU A 126 10.59 16.76 -0.17
N SER A 127 9.99 15.72 0.42
CA SER A 127 10.03 15.50 1.87
C SER A 127 11.46 15.21 2.34
N SER A 128 12.22 14.40 1.59
CA SER A 128 13.62 14.13 1.90
C SER A 128 14.48 15.40 1.82
N ARG A 129 14.27 16.26 0.82
CA ARG A 129 14.97 17.56 0.74
C ARG A 129 14.69 18.42 1.98
N ALA A 130 13.42 18.53 2.39
CA ALA A 130 13.04 19.30 3.57
C ALA A 130 13.66 18.75 4.88
N VAL A 131 13.66 17.42 5.06
CA VAL A 131 14.23 16.77 6.26
C VAL A 131 15.74 16.92 6.35
N HIS A 132 16.46 16.91 5.22
CA HIS A 132 17.92 17.03 5.20
C HIS A 132 18.42 18.47 5.04
N SER A 133 17.52 19.45 4.92
CA SER A 133 17.89 20.86 4.76
C SER A 133 18.19 21.54 6.10
N THR A 134 19.28 22.32 6.12
CA THR A 134 19.68 23.14 7.28
C THR A 134 18.81 24.39 7.44
N ASP A 135 18.23 24.90 6.36
CA ASP A 135 17.17 25.91 6.37
C ASP A 135 16.05 25.53 5.39
N PRO A 136 15.00 24.83 5.86
CA PRO A 136 14.01 24.18 5.01
C PRO A 136 12.94 25.15 4.48
N ALA A 137 13.12 26.46 4.62
CA ALA A 137 12.08 27.44 4.29
C ALA A 137 11.67 27.40 2.80
N SER A 138 12.66 27.32 1.90
CA SER A 138 12.41 27.18 0.46
C SER A 138 11.76 25.85 0.11
N GLU A 139 12.24 24.75 0.67
CA GLU A 139 11.81 23.38 0.40
C GLU A 139 10.37 23.16 0.87
N LEU A 140 10.01 23.69 2.04
CA LEU A 140 8.65 23.64 2.56
C LEU A 140 7.68 24.53 1.75
N ALA A 141 8.15 25.69 1.27
CA ALA A 141 7.34 26.54 0.40
C ALA A 141 7.09 25.85 -0.96
N GLU A 142 8.13 25.25 -1.56
CA GLU A 142 8.02 24.48 -2.79
C GLU A 142 7.07 23.29 -2.63
N LEU A 143 7.23 22.48 -1.57
CA LEU A 143 6.37 21.32 -1.30
C LEU A 143 4.89 21.72 -1.14
N GLY A 144 4.61 22.78 -0.38
CA GLY A 144 3.24 23.22 -0.12
C GLY A 144 2.55 23.89 -1.31
N GLN A 145 3.31 24.57 -2.17
CA GLN A 145 2.75 25.30 -3.32
C GLN A 145 2.73 24.47 -4.61
N ARG A 146 3.48 23.36 -4.65
CA ARG A 146 3.55 22.50 -5.83
C ARG A 146 2.20 21.91 -6.18
N ASN A 147 1.91 21.95 -7.48
CA ASN A 147 0.78 21.30 -8.10
C ASN A 147 1.17 19.87 -8.51
N PHE A 148 0.53 18.89 -7.88
CA PHE A 148 0.66 17.48 -8.22
C PHE A 148 -0.48 17.09 -9.15
N THR A 149 -0.13 16.46 -10.26
CA THR A 149 -1.08 16.00 -11.28
C THR A 149 -1.30 14.50 -11.11
N VAL A 150 -2.55 14.09 -10.93
CA VAL A 150 -2.94 12.69 -10.75
C VAL A 150 -4.03 12.33 -11.75
N GLU A 151 -3.77 11.32 -12.58
CA GLU A 151 -4.83 10.73 -13.40
C GLU A 151 -5.60 9.74 -12.54
N ILE A 152 -6.84 10.07 -12.18
CA ILE A 152 -7.64 9.20 -11.30
C ILE A 152 -8.48 8.17 -12.06
N GLN A 153 -8.48 8.24 -13.39
CA GLN A 153 -9.23 7.32 -14.24
C GLN A 153 -8.49 5.99 -14.40
N PRO A 154 -9.09 4.85 -13.97
CA PRO A 154 -8.44 3.55 -14.08
C PRO A 154 -8.04 3.18 -15.52
N GLN A 155 -8.82 3.63 -16.51
CA GLN A 155 -8.61 3.36 -17.94
C GLN A 155 -7.26 3.90 -18.45
N THR A 156 -6.75 4.98 -17.86
CA THR A 156 -5.43 5.55 -18.17
C THR A 156 -4.29 4.55 -17.96
N TYR A 157 -4.47 3.61 -17.03
CA TYR A 157 -3.45 2.63 -16.65
C TYR A 157 -3.67 1.25 -17.27
N GLU A 158 -4.82 1.03 -17.91
CA GLU A 158 -5.23 -0.30 -18.36
C GLU A 158 -4.26 -0.89 -19.38
N GLY A 159 -3.77 -0.10 -20.35
CA GLY A 159 -2.79 -0.58 -21.32
C GLY A 159 -1.49 -1.08 -20.68
N ARG A 160 -0.97 -0.36 -19.67
CA ARG A 160 0.23 -0.79 -18.93
C ARG A 160 -0.04 -2.04 -18.10
N PHE A 161 -1.22 -2.13 -17.49
CA PHE A 161 -1.62 -3.29 -16.71
C PHE A 161 -1.80 -4.53 -17.59
N GLN A 162 -2.45 -4.42 -18.75
CA GLN A 162 -2.58 -5.53 -19.71
C GLN A 162 -1.22 -6.00 -20.21
N GLN A 163 -0.30 -5.06 -20.50
CA GLN A 163 1.07 -5.42 -20.87
C GLN A 163 1.76 -6.26 -19.80
N LEU A 164 1.61 -5.92 -18.51
CA LEU A 164 2.11 -6.75 -17.40
C LEU A 164 1.48 -8.14 -17.41
N LEU A 165 0.15 -8.22 -17.56
CA LEU A 165 -0.57 -9.49 -17.55
C LEU A 165 -0.17 -10.43 -18.69
N GLU A 166 0.22 -9.87 -19.83
CA GLU A 166 0.62 -10.62 -21.03
C GLU A 166 2.10 -11.01 -21.03
N GLN A 167 2.99 -10.09 -20.62
CA GLN A 167 4.45 -10.26 -20.77
C GLN A 167 5.10 -10.94 -19.58
N GLU A 168 4.55 -10.79 -18.38
CA GLU A 168 5.13 -11.36 -17.16
C GLU A 168 4.52 -12.74 -16.87
N THR A 169 5.37 -13.62 -16.33
CA THR A 169 4.98 -14.98 -15.92
C THR A 169 5.06 -15.12 -14.41
N LEU A 170 4.38 -16.12 -13.85
CA LEU A 170 4.47 -16.40 -12.41
C LEU A 170 5.90 -16.70 -11.97
N ALA A 171 6.64 -17.53 -12.70
CA ALA A 171 8.04 -17.83 -12.36
C ALA A 171 8.95 -16.61 -12.51
N GLY A 172 8.69 -15.73 -13.49
CA GLY A 172 9.40 -14.47 -13.65
C GLY A 172 9.21 -13.54 -12.45
N LEU A 173 7.97 -13.38 -12.01
CA LEU A 173 7.61 -12.57 -10.85
C LEU A 173 8.19 -13.13 -9.55
N GLU A 174 8.06 -14.44 -9.31
CA GLU A 174 8.67 -15.14 -8.16
C GLU A 174 10.17 -14.89 -8.10
N LYS A 175 10.87 -15.09 -9.22
CA LYS A 175 12.32 -14.86 -9.30
C LYS A 175 12.68 -13.42 -9.00
N SER A 176 11.86 -12.46 -9.43
CA SER A 176 12.06 -11.04 -9.13
C SER A 176 11.91 -10.75 -7.63
N MET A 177 10.91 -11.34 -6.97
CA MET A 177 10.71 -11.23 -5.52
C MET A 177 11.81 -11.93 -4.72
N HIS A 178 12.29 -13.10 -5.16
CA HIS A 178 13.42 -13.80 -4.53
C HIS A 178 14.67 -12.92 -4.52
N ARG A 179 15.00 -12.27 -5.64
CA ARG A 179 16.11 -11.31 -5.72
C ARG A 179 15.91 -10.08 -4.84
N ALA A 180 14.67 -9.74 -4.51
CA ALA A 180 14.30 -8.62 -3.64
C ALA A 180 14.28 -8.99 -2.14
N GLY A 181 14.81 -10.16 -1.77
CA GLY A 181 14.92 -10.60 -0.38
C GLY A 181 13.73 -11.41 0.13
N HIS A 182 12.88 -11.94 -0.75
CA HIS A 182 11.74 -12.80 -0.38
C HIS A 182 11.93 -14.28 -0.78
N PRO A 183 12.92 -15.01 -0.25
CA PRO A 183 13.29 -16.35 -0.75
C PRO A 183 12.21 -17.42 -0.57
N MET A 184 11.25 -17.20 0.34
CA MET A 184 10.18 -18.17 0.65
C MET A 184 8.94 -18.02 -0.23
N VAL A 185 8.89 -17.01 -1.10
CA VAL A 185 7.72 -16.78 -1.96
C VAL A 185 7.51 -17.95 -2.91
N ALA A 186 6.30 -18.50 -2.89
CA ALA A 186 5.81 -19.47 -3.84
C ALA A 186 4.37 -19.10 -4.21
N LEU A 187 4.17 -18.45 -5.35
CA LEU A 187 2.88 -17.96 -5.84
C LEU A 187 1.85 -19.07 -5.98
N LYS A 188 2.28 -20.32 -6.23
CA LYS A 188 1.39 -21.49 -6.22
C LYS A 188 0.69 -21.75 -4.89
N ARG A 189 1.29 -21.32 -3.76
CA ARG A 189 0.69 -21.39 -2.42
C ARG A 189 0.10 -20.04 -2.02
N SER A 190 0.82 -18.95 -2.31
CA SER A 190 0.40 -17.59 -1.97
C SER A 190 -0.91 -17.16 -2.64
N LEU A 191 -1.17 -17.57 -3.89
CA LEU A 191 -2.42 -17.23 -4.57
C LEU A 191 -3.65 -17.90 -3.93
N PRO A 192 -3.67 -19.23 -3.74
CA PRO A 192 -4.72 -19.88 -2.94
C PRO A 192 -4.83 -19.31 -1.51
N ALA A 193 -3.70 -19.05 -0.84
CA ALA A 193 -3.68 -18.44 0.51
C ALA A 193 -4.40 -17.10 0.51
N LEU A 194 -4.05 -16.21 -0.42
CA LEU A 194 -4.65 -14.89 -0.57
C LEU A 194 -6.17 -15.00 -0.73
N GLY A 195 -6.63 -15.86 -1.64
CA GLY A 195 -8.07 -16.03 -1.87
C GLY A 195 -8.81 -16.52 -0.62
N LEU A 196 -8.25 -17.50 0.11
CA LEU A 196 -8.82 -18.00 1.37
C LEU A 196 -8.84 -16.93 2.47
N LEU A 197 -7.76 -16.16 2.61
CA LEU A 197 -7.66 -15.07 3.59
C LEU A 197 -8.63 -13.93 3.29
N LEU A 198 -8.98 -13.71 2.03
CA LEU A 198 -9.90 -12.65 1.60
C LEU A 198 -11.38 -13.09 1.62
N GLN A 199 -11.71 -14.39 1.66
CA GLN A 199 -13.10 -14.87 1.68
C GLN A 199 -13.98 -14.23 2.78
N PRO A 200 -13.50 -13.99 4.02
CA PRO A 200 -14.30 -13.34 5.05
C PRO A 200 -14.83 -11.95 4.65
N LEU A 201 -14.10 -11.22 3.78
CA LEU A 201 -14.50 -9.89 3.28
C LEU A 201 -15.80 -9.92 2.46
N MET A 202 -16.13 -11.08 1.88
CA MET A 202 -17.33 -11.26 1.06
C MET A 202 -18.58 -11.53 1.90
N SER A 203 -18.43 -11.82 3.19
CA SER A 203 -19.56 -12.10 4.06
C SER A 203 -20.37 -10.82 4.34
N GLN A 204 -21.71 -10.92 4.31
CA GLN A 204 -22.60 -9.78 4.60
C GLN A 204 -22.65 -9.45 6.10
N GLN A 205 -22.07 -10.29 6.94
CA GLN A 205 -21.96 -10.02 8.37
C GLN A 205 -20.81 -9.03 8.59
N GLN A 206 -21.00 -8.09 9.50
CA GLN A 206 -20.00 -7.10 9.86
C GLN A 206 -18.87 -7.80 10.65
N VAL A 207 -17.97 -8.47 9.94
CA VAL A 207 -16.78 -9.10 10.51
C VAL A 207 -15.78 -7.98 10.80
N SER A 208 -15.35 -7.85 12.06
CA SER A 208 -14.19 -7.00 12.38
C SER A 208 -12.94 -7.69 11.84
N ILE A 209 -12.22 -7.00 10.97
CA ILE A 209 -10.98 -7.52 10.40
C ILE A 209 -9.84 -6.82 11.11
N ASP A 210 -9.32 -7.49 12.12
CA ASP A 210 -8.33 -6.91 13.02
C ASP A 210 -6.88 -7.19 12.56
N LYS A 211 -6.73 -7.92 11.44
CA LYS A 211 -5.43 -8.25 10.84
C LYS A 211 -5.24 -7.58 9.47
N GLY A 212 -4.00 -7.20 9.20
CA GLY A 212 -3.55 -6.76 7.89
C GLY A 212 -2.91 -7.89 7.09
N LEU A 213 -2.70 -7.64 5.79
CA LEU A 213 -1.90 -8.51 4.93
C LEU A 213 -0.55 -7.84 4.63
N ILE A 214 0.52 -8.62 4.54
CA ILE A 214 1.79 -8.19 3.94
C ILE A 214 2.08 -9.00 2.69
N LEU A 215 2.36 -8.29 1.60
CA LEU A 215 2.50 -8.80 0.25
C LEU A 215 3.90 -8.47 -0.26
N PRO A 216 4.67 -9.45 -0.74
CA PRO A 216 6.01 -9.23 -1.26
C PRO A 216 5.97 -8.38 -2.52
N LEU A 217 6.97 -7.52 -2.68
CA LEU A 217 7.19 -6.72 -3.89
C LEU A 217 8.61 -6.95 -4.42
N PRO A 218 8.84 -6.77 -5.73
CA PRO A 218 10.18 -6.78 -6.31
C PRO A 218 11.00 -5.54 -5.87
N ALA A 219 12.30 -5.53 -6.20
CA ALA A 219 13.20 -4.45 -5.78
C ALA A 219 13.06 -3.17 -6.63
N GLU A 220 12.77 -3.31 -7.92
CA GLU A 220 12.74 -2.18 -8.85
C GLU A 220 11.42 -1.39 -8.74
N ALA A 221 11.52 -0.06 -8.68
CA ALA A 221 10.40 0.81 -8.31
C ALA A 221 9.21 0.73 -9.29
N GLN A 222 9.46 0.64 -10.61
CA GLN A 222 8.39 0.44 -11.59
C GLN A 222 7.73 -0.94 -11.43
N ALA A 223 8.52 -2.01 -11.28
CA ALA A 223 8.01 -3.35 -11.00
C ALA A 223 7.24 -3.41 -9.68
N GLN A 224 7.61 -2.65 -8.65
CA GLN A 224 6.85 -2.54 -7.39
C GLN A 224 5.45 -2.01 -7.65
N ALA A 225 5.31 -0.88 -8.37
CA ALA A 225 4.01 -0.29 -8.67
C ALA A 225 3.12 -1.24 -9.49
N LEU A 226 3.71 -1.93 -10.48
CA LEU A 226 3.01 -2.93 -11.30
C LEU A 226 2.57 -4.15 -10.46
N THR A 227 3.44 -4.68 -9.62
CA THR A 227 3.15 -5.84 -8.77
C THR A 227 2.12 -5.51 -7.69
N ALA A 228 2.25 -4.34 -7.05
CA ALA A 228 1.27 -3.83 -6.09
C ALA A 228 -0.12 -3.67 -6.75
N THR A 229 -0.15 -3.18 -8.00
CA THR A 229 -1.38 -3.08 -8.80
C THR A 229 -1.99 -4.46 -9.06
N TRP A 230 -1.17 -5.46 -9.42
CA TRP A 230 -1.65 -6.83 -9.63
C TRP A 230 -2.23 -7.45 -8.34
N TRP A 231 -1.57 -7.25 -7.20
CA TRP A 231 -2.10 -7.67 -5.90
C TRP A 231 -3.43 -6.98 -5.55
N LEU A 232 -3.52 -5.66 -5.71
CA LEU A 232 -4.74 -4.91 -5.43
C LEU A 232 -5.87 -5.24 -6.40
N ASP A 233 -5.57 -5.52 -7.66
CA ASP A 233 -6.56 -5.95 -8.65
C ASP A 233 -7.26 -7.25 -8.21
N MET A 234 -6.49 -8.24 -7.73
CA MET A 234 -7.04 -9.47 -7.15
C MET A 234 -7.86 -9.20 -5.88
N LEU A 235 -7.38 -8.33 -5.00
CA LEU A 235 -8.06 -7.99 -3.75
C LEU A 235 -9.37 -7.23 -3.98
N THR A 236 -9.42 -6.36 -4.99
CA THR A 236 -10.56 -5.47 -5.27
C THR A 236 -11.86 -6.25 -5.49
N GLY A 237 -11.79 -7.43 -6.09
CA GLY A 237 -12.95 -8.29 -6.32
C GLY A 237 -13.67 -8.71 -5.03
N PHE A 238 -12.95 -8.81 -3.91
CA PHE A 238 -13.52 -9.20 -2.60
C PHE A 238 -14.12 -8.01 -1.86
N VAL A 239 -13.50 -6.82 -1.98
CA VAL A 239 -13.90 -5.63 -1.22
C VAL A 239 -14.95 -4.78 -1.90
N ARG A 240 -15.17 -4.93 -3.23
CA ARG A 240 -16.12 -4.09 -3.99
C ARG A 240 -17.55 -4.15 -3.44
N ARG A 241 -17.97 -5.29 -2.88
CA ARG A 241 -19.33 -5.48 -2.35
C ARG A 241 -19.49 -4.97 -0.91
N GLY A 242 -18.38 -4.86 -0.17
CA GLY A 242 -18.36 -4.38 1.21
C GLY A 242 -18.20 -2.86 1.34
N ASP A 243 -18.20 -2.40 2.58
CA ASP A 243 -17.87 -1.02 2.95
C ASP A 243 -16.54 -1.04 3.73
N PHE A 244 -15.44 -1.02 2.98
CA PHE A 244 -14.09 -1.12 3.52
C PHE A 244 -13.35 0.18 3.23
N GLU A 245 -12.53 0.60 4.19
CA GLU A 245 -11.52 1.63 3.98
C GLU A 245 -10.16 0.94 4.00
N LEU A 246 -9.46 0.90 2.87
CA LEU A 246 -8.17 0.24 2.77
C LEU A 246 -7.06 1.20 3.16
N ALA A 247 -6.13 0.74 3.99
CA ALA A 247 -4.81 1.35 4.13
C ALA A 247 -3.86 0.60 3.20
N VAL A 248 -3.33 1.26 2.18
CA VAL A 248 -2.29 0.71 1.29
C VAL A 248 -0.98 1.36 1.67
N LEU A 249 -0.07 0.59 2.27
CA LEU A 249 1.24 1.07 2.68
C LEU A 249 2.33 0.39 1.85
N ILE A 250 3.19 1.15 1.20
CA ILE A 250 4.38 0.63 0.51
C ILE A 250 5.60 1.14 1.27
N ARG A 251 6.27 0.23 1.98
CA ARG A 251 7.46 0.58 2.74
C ARG A 251 8.70 0.51 1.86
N GLY A 252 9.62 1.45 2.08
CA GLY A 252 10.97 1.38 1.58
C GLY A 252 11.83 0.36 2.31
N GLY A 253 13.11 0.34 1.97
CA GLY A 253 14.13 -0.51 2.62
C GLY A 253 14.63 -1.64 1.74
N GLU A 254 15.42 -2.53 2.34
CA GLU A 254 16.11 -3.62 1.63
C GLU A 254 15.16 -4.71 1.13
N VAL A 255 14.03 -4.90 1.81
CA VAL A 255 13.03 -5.94 1.50
C VAL A 255 11.66 -5.29 1.28
N PRO A 256 11.36 -4.84 0.05
CA PRO A 256 10.14 -4.08 -0.26
C PRO A 256 8.88 -4.93 -0.10
N ALA A 257 7.84 -4.34 0.49
CA ALA A 257 6.57 -5.02 0.67
C ALA A 257 5.41 -4.00 0.68
N MET A 258 4.23 -4.48 0.29
CA MET A 258 2.98 -3.76 0.44
C MET A 258 2.22 -4.32 1.65
N ILE A 259 1.77 -3.44 2.53
CA ILE A 259 0.92 -3.80 3.67
C ILE A 259 -0.49 -3.27 3.38
N ILE A 260 -1.50 -4.12 3.59
CA ILE A 260 -2.91 -3.78 3.43
C ILE A 260 -3.63 -3.89 4.78
N GLY A 261 -4.19 -2.77 5.24
CA GLY A 261 -5.18 -2.74 6.32
C GLY A 261 -6.59 -2.58 5.75
N PHE A 262 -7.61 -3.01 6.50
CA PHE A 262 -9.02 -3.00 6.06
C PHE A 262 -9.91 -2.00 6.82
N ASN A 263 -9.34 -1.26 7.78
CA ASN A 263 -10.04 -0.31 8.67
C ASN A 263 -9.50 1.13 8.58
N GLY A 264 -9.11 1.57 7.39
CA GLY A 264 -8.73 2.95 7.10
C GLY A 264 -7.47 3.38 7.83
N ALA A 265 -7.47 4.57 8.43
CA ALA A 265 -6.36 5.10 9.21
C ALA A 265 -6.16 4.38 10.57
N ASP A 266 -6.03 3.06 10.54
CA ASP A 266 -5.73 2.23 11.69
C ASP A 266 -4.27 2.42 12.12
N HIS A 267 -4.09 2.75 13.39
CA HIS A 267 -2.78 2.98 13.99
C HIS A 267 -2.00 1.67 14.19
N GLN A 268 -2.66 0.52 14.33
CA GLN A 268 -1.97 -0.77 14.46
C GLN A 268 -1.24 -1.16 13.18
N ILE A 269 -1.87 -0.89 12.02
CA ILE A 269 -1.26 -1.11 10.72
C ILE A 269 -0.02 -0.23 10.54
N LEU A 270 -0.07 1.06 10.93
CA LEU A 270 1.13 1.90 10.92
C LEU A 270 2.19 1.41 11.90
N ARG A 271 1.79 1.03 13.12
CA ARG A 271 2.72 0.54 14.15
C ARG A 271 3.45 -0.73 13.69
N SER A 272 2.78 -1.60 12.94
CA SER A 272 3.39 -2.81 12.37
C SER A 272 4.54 -2.51 11.39
N VAL A 273 4.60 -1.29 10.84
CA VAL A 273 5.73 -0.85 9.99
C VAL A 273 6.99 -0.61 10.83
N TRP A 274 6.83 -0.19 12.09
CA TRP A 274 7.94 0.20 12.97
C TRP A 274 8.29 -0.86 14.02
N ASP A 275 7.31 -1.64 14.48
CA ASP A 275 7.44 -2.61 15.58
C ASP A 275 7.31 -4.05 15.04
N PRO A 276 8.42 -4.81 14.93
CA PRO A 276 8.41 -6.18 14.42
C PRO A 276 7.48 -7.13 15.19
N ASN A 277 7.32 -6.93 16.51
CA ASN A 277 6.43 -7.76 17.33
C ASN A 277 4.95 -7.54 16.96
N VAL A 278 4.60 -6.30 16.60
CA VAL A 278 3.26 -5.97 16.10
C VAL A 278 3.09 -6.53 14.69
N ALA A 279 4.12 -6.43 13.84
CA ALA A 279 4.10 -7.03 12.51
C ALA A 279 3.79 -8.54 12.58
N GLU A 280 4.49 -9.30 13.43
CA GLU A 280 4.29 -10.74 13.59
C GLU A 280 2.88 -11.11 14.09
N SER A 281 2.30 -10.30 14.98
CA SER A 281 0.99 -10.59 15.57
C SER A 281 -0.19 -10.13 14.71
N HIS A 282 -0.07 -8.97 14.05
CA HIS A 282 -1.17 -8.29 13.35
C HIS A 282 -1.11 -8.40 11.83
N LEU A 283 0.03 -8.74 11.23
CA LEU A 283 0.12 -8.96 9.78
C LEU A 283 0.15 -10.44 9.45
N ILE A 284 -0.55 -10.81 8.39
CA ILE A 284 -0.47 -12.14 7.78
C ILE A 284 0.39 -12.02 6.53
N ALA A 285 1.54 -12.69 6.53
CA ALA A 285 2.40 -12.80 5.38
C ALA A 285 1.83 -13.81 4.38
N VAL A 286 1.51 -13.33 3.17
CA VAL A 286 0.88 -14.18 2.14
C VAL A 286 1.86 -15.22 1.57
N GLN A 287 3.16 -15.04 1.77
CA GLN A 287 4.18 -16.04 1.47
C GLN A 287 4.23 -17.20 2.47
N ASP A 288 3.76 -17.01 3.71
CA ASP A 288 3.77 -18.03 4.76
C ASP A 288 2.52 -18.91 4.62
N ALA A 289 2.48 -19.64 3.49
CA ALA A 289 1.29 -20.31 2.97
C ALA A 289 1.36 -21.85 2.99
N ASP A 290 2.26 -22.43 3.79
CA ASP A 290 2.41 -23.90 3.90
C ASP A 290 1.12 -24.57 4.37
N TRP A 291 0.35 -23.90 5.23
CA TRP A 291 -0.94 -24.37 5.75
C TRP A 291 -2.00 -24.60 4.66
N VAL A 292 -1.84 -24.02 3.46
CA VAL A 292 -2.81 -24.14 2.37
C VAL A 292 -2.78 -25.53 1.72
N GLU A 293 -1.69 -26.28 1.88
CA GLU A 293 -1.57 -27.62 1.28
C GLU A 293 -2.68 -28.57 1.73
N ASP A 294 -3.03 -28.52 3.02
CA ASP A 294 -4.14 -29.30 3.58
C ASP A 294 -5.50 -28.90 2.97
N TYR A 295 -5.74 -27.60 2.80
CA TYR A 295 -6.96 -27.09 2.18
C TYR A 295 -7.07 -27.43 0.69
N MET A 296 -5.94 -27.41 -0.03
CA MET A 296 -5.89 -27.81 -1.44
C MET A 296 -6.16 -29.30 -1.62
N ALA A 297 -5.71 -30.16 -0.68
CA ALA A 297 -6.02 -31.59 -0.72
C ALA A 297 -7.52 -31.87 -0.53
N MET A 298 -8.21 -31.03 0.26
CA MET A 298 -9.63 -31.21 0.59
C MET A 298 -10.60 -30.50 -0.38
N ASN A 299 -10.14 -29.52 -1.16
CA ASN A 299 -10.99 -28.70 -2.03
C ASN A 299 -10.59 -28.84 -3.52
N VAL A 300 -11.48 -29.41 -4.32
CA VAL A 300 -11.26 -29.67 -5.75
C VAL A 300 -10.97 -28.40 -6.56
N SER A 301 -11.64 -27.29 -6.25
CA SER A 301 -11.46 -26.02 -6.97
C SER A 301 -10.09 -25.40 -6.67
N LEU A 302 -9.66 -25.44 -5.40
CA LEU A 302 -8.33 -24.98 -5.01
C LEU A 302 -7.21 -25.85 -5.58
N ASN A 303 -7.41 -27.17 -5.59
CA ASN A 303 -6.47 -28.11 -6.20
C ASN A 303 -6.31 -27.83 -7.70
N ARG A 304 -7.42 -27.59 -8.39
CA ARG A 304 -7.42 -27.23 -9.81
C ARG A 304 -6.68 -25.92 -10.06
N LEU A 305 -6.93 -24.88 -9.24
CA LEU A 305 -6.21 -23.61 -9.30
C LEU A 305 -4.70 -23.81 -9.16
N ALA A 306 -4.27 -24.52 -8.11
CA ALA A 306 -2.87 -24.82 -7.86
C ALA A 306 -2.22 -25.61 -9.01
N SER A 307 -2.93 -26.60 -9.57
CA SER A 307 -2.47 -27.40 -10.70
C SER A 307 -2.23 -26.56 -11.97
N TYR A 308 -3.02 -25.50 -12.19
CA TYR A 308 -2.78 -24.58 -13.30
C TYR A 308 -1.61 -23.65 -13.04
N ILE A 309 -1.49 -23.13 -11.82
CA ILE A 309 -0.46 -22.17 -11.40
C ILE A 309 0.93 -22.80 -11.28
N ASP A 310 1.03 -24.11 -11.02
CA ASP A 310 2.32 -24.83 -10.94
C ASP A 310 3.08 -24.84 -12.28
N ARG A 311 2.42 -24.44 -13.38
CA ARG A 311 3.07 -24.18 -14.68
C ARG A 311 3.78 -22.83 -14.63
N GLY A 312 5.09 -22.83 -14.41
CA GLY A 312 5.87 -21.61 -14.22
C GLY A 312 5.85 -20.62 -15.40
N ASP A 313 5.55 -21.08 -16.61
CA ASP A 313 5.40 -20.26 -17.84
C ASP A 313 4.01 -19.62 -17.98
N LEU A 314 3.09 -19.86 -17.04
CA LEU A 314 1.77 -19.28 -17.04
C LEU A 314 1.86 -17.76 -16.85
N SER A 315 1.21 -17.02 -17.76
CA SER A 315 1.14 -15.57 -17.69
C SER A 315 0.37 -15.09 -16.46
N LEU A 316 0.72 -13.90 -15.95
CA LEU A 316 0.00 -13.30 -14.82
C LEU A 316 -1.49 -13.08 -15.14
N GLY A 317 -1.83 -12.79 -16.40
CA GLY A 317 -3.22 -12.69 -16.86
C GLY A 317 -4.00 -14.00 -16.73
N SER A 318 -3.39 -15.12 -17.11
CA SER A 318 -4.03 -16.43 -16.97
C SER A 318 -4.17 -16.84 -15.51
N ALA A 319 -3.14 -16.61 -14.69
CA ALA A 319 -3.18 -16.86 -13.25
C ALA A 319 -4.29 -16.05 -12.56
N ARG A 320 -4.36 -14.75 -12.86
CA ARG A 320 -5.42 -13.85 -12.41
C ARG A 320 -6.80 -14.37 -12.78
N ARG A 321 -7.01 -14.76 -14.05
CA ARG A 321 -8.31 -15.29 -14.50
C ARG A 321 -8.72 -16.53 -13.71
N PHE A 322 -7.83 -17.51 -13.56
CA PHE A 322 -8.13 -18.72 -12.79
C PHE A 322 -8.40 -18.43 -11.31
N PHE A 323 -7.67 -17.49 -10.72
CA PHE A 323 -7.91 -17.03 -9.36
C PHE A 323 -9.32 -16.42 -9.21
N MET A 324 -9.70 -15.48 -10.08
CA MET A 324 -11.03 -14.86 -10.07
C MET A 324 -12.15 -15.88 -10.31
N GLU A 325 -11.98 -16.81 -11.24
CA GLU A 325 -12.93 -17.91 -11.48
C GLU A 325 -13.12 -18.78 -10.23
N THR A 326 -12.04 -19.08 -9.52
CA THR A 326 -12.05 -19.98 -8.36
C THR A 326 -12.75 -19.35 -7.16
N PHE A 327 -12.48 -18.07 -6.87
CA PHE A 327 -12.97 -17.41 -5.65
C PHE A 327 -14.20 -16.53 -5.85
N LEU A 328 -14.39 -15.97 -7.05
CA LEU A 328 -15.43 -14.97 -7.33
C LEU A 328 -16.39 -15.42 -8.45
N GLY A 329 -16.23 -16.63 -8.99
CA GLY A 329 -17.10 -17.14 -10.06
C GLY A 329 -16.88 -16.50 -11.42
N GLY A 330 -15.78 -15.77 -11.62
CA GLY A 330 -15.39 -15.16 -12.90
C GLY A 330 -15.90 -13.72 -13.13
N GLU A 331 -16.54 -13.10 -12.13
CA GLU A 331 -16.87 -11.68 -12.18
C GLU A 331 -15.62 -10.81 -11.93
N ILE A 332 -15.42 -9.77 -12.75
CA ILE A 332 -14.40 -8.72 -12.61
C ILE A 332 -15.07 -7.38 -12.44
#